data_AF-A0A559VBA9-F1
#
_entry.id   AF-A0A559VBA9-F1
#
_cell.length_a   1.000
_cell.length_b   1.000
_cell.length_c   1.000
_cell.angle_alpha   90.00
_cell.angle_beta   90.00
_cell.angle_gamma   90.00
#
_symmetry.space_group_name_H-M   'P 1'
#
loop_
_entity.id
_entity.type
_entity.pdbx_description
1 polymer ?
#
loop_
_entity_poly.entity_id
_entity_poly.type
_entity_poly.pdbx_seq_one_letter_code
_entity_poly.pdbx_strand_id
1 'polypeptide(L)' 'MTRETILRLPAPLRICAQLVWPTGQHRPHGSVVGQRFTYCPGCGGLTAHTVHGPLLRCAEGHEQPAGGTS' A
#
# COMPACT_ATOMS: atom_id res chain seq x y z
N MET A 1 -0.25 12.30 17.85
CA MET A 1 -1.27 11.70 16.96
C MET A 1 -1.74 10.39 17.58
N THR A 2 -3.05 10.13 17.68
CA THR A 2 -3.58 8.89 18.29
C THR A 2 -3.90 7.84 17.22
N ARG A 3 -4.02 6.57 17.62
CA ARG A 3 -4.41 5.46 16.72
C ARG A 3 -5.74 5.72 16.01
N GLU A 4 -6.73 6.29 16.70
CA GLU A 4 -8.02 6.64 16.10
C GLU A 4 -7.90 7.72 15.02
N THR A 5 -7.02 8.71 15.21
CA THR A 5 -6.77 9.74 14.19
C THR A 5 -6.26 9.13 12.89
N ILE A 6 -5.35 8.16 12.99
CA ILE A 6 -4.75 7.49 11.83
C ILE A 6 -5.79 6.65 11.08
N LEU A 7 -6.64 5.92 11.80
CA LEU A 7 -7.65 5.07 11.18
C LEU A 7 -8.73 5.85 10.41
N ARG A 8 -8.94 7.11 10.78
CA ARG A 8 -9.87 8.05 10.11
C ARG A 8 -9.26 8.74 8.87
N LEU A 9 -7.97 8.56 8.61
CA LEU A 9 -7.36 9.11 7.39
C LEU A 9 -7.86 8.38 6.14
N PRO A 10 -7.92 9.07 4.99
CA PRO A 10 -8.09 8.43 3.68
C PRO A 10 -7.04 7.32 3.51
N ALA A 11 -7.43 6.22 2.85
CA ALA A 11 -6.60 5.03 2.66
C ALA A 11 -5.10 5.31 2.36
N PRO A 12 -4.74 6.19 1.39
CA PRO A 12 -3.34 6.46 1.08
C PRO A 12 -2.58 7.11 2.25
N LEU A 13 -3.21 8.05 2.96
CA LEU A 13 -2.60 8.74 4.10
C LEU A 13 -2.55 7.85 5.36
N ARG A 14 -3.54 6.97 5.52
CA ARG A 14 -3.58 6.00 6.61
C ARG A 14 -2.41 5.02 6.54
N ILE A 15 -2.09 4.50 5.36
CA ILE A 15 -0.96 3.58 5.16
C ILE A 15 0.35 4.28 5.54
N CYS A 16 0.59 5.50 5.03
CA CYS A 16 1.79 6.27 5.36
C CYS A 16 1.90 6.56 6.87
N ALA A 17 0.81 6.99 7.51
CA ALA A 17 0.82 7.31 8.92
C ALA A 17 0.98 6.06 9.82
N GLN A 18 0.48 4.90 9.40
CA GLN A 18 0.66 3.63 10.11
C GLN A 18 2.10 3.13 10.07
N LEU A 19 2.87 3.44 9.01
CA LEU A 19 4.28 3.06 8.90
C LEU A 19 5.17 3.79 9.90
N VAL A 20 4.76 5.00 10.31
CA VAL A 20 5.56 5.93 11.13
C VAL A 20 5.11 5.93 12.60
N TRP A 21 3.92 5.42 12.93
CA TRP A 21 3.35 5.48 14.27
C TRP A 21 3.62 4.22 15.12
N PRO A 22 3.77 4.32 16.47
CA PRO A 22 3.78 5.52 17.31
C PRO A 22 5.13 6.22 17.45
N THR A 23 6.22 5.59 17.03
CA THR A 23 7.57 5.99 17.41
C THR A 23 8.24 6.96 16.44
N GLY A 24 7.58 7.38 15.36
CA GLY A 24 8.21 8.16 14.30
C GLY A 24 9.23 7.37 13.47
N GLN A 25 9.51 6.13 13.86
CA GLN A 25 10.40 5.24 13.15
C GLN A 25 9.57 4.45 12.16
N HIS A 26 10.00 4.46 10.89
CA HIS A 26 9.67 3.36 9.99
C HIS A 26 9.95 2.08 10.79
N ARG A 27 8.91 1.35 11.18
CA ARG A 27 9.13 0.01 11.72
C ARG A 27 10.08 -0.69 10.75
N PRO A 28 11.10 -1.43 11.23
CA PRO A 28 11.96 -2.25 10.39
C PRO A 28 11.14 -3.43 9.86
N HIS A 29 10.09 -3.13 9.10
CA HIS A 29 9.39 -4.09 8.29
C HIS A 29 10.34 -4.37 7.13
N GLY A 30 10.90 -5.58 7.16
CA GLY A 30 11.88 -6.07 6.21
C GLY A 30 11.44 -5.76 4.78
N SER A 31 12.40 -5.25 4.01
CA SER A 31 12.32 -4.92 2.59
C SER A 31 11.19 -3.96 2.22
N VAL A 32 11.55 -2.83 1.60
CA VAL A 32 10.66 -2.15 0.67
C VAL A 32 10.30 -3.16 -0.40
N VAL A 33 9.19 -3.89 -0.20
CA VAL A 33 8.54 -4.68 -1.23
C VAL A 33 8.32 -3.73 -2.39
N GLY A 34 8.93 -4.03 -3.55
CA GLY A 34 9.00 -3.10 -4.67
C GLY A 34 7.65 -2.46 -4.93
N GLN A 35 7.61 -1.15 -5.09
CA GLN A 35 6.37 -0.45 -5.43
C GLN A 35 6.36 -0.15 -6.92
N ARG A 36 5.20 -0.32 -7.56
CA ARG A 36 4.99 0.08 -8.95
C ARG A 36 3.64 0.75 -9.13
N PHE A 37 3.58 1.71 -10.03
CA PHE A 37 2.31 2.24 -10.53
C PHE A 37 1.86 1.39 -11.71
N THR A 38 0.70 0.74 -11.59
CA THR A 38 0.07 0.00 -12.68
C THR A 38 -1.45 0.11 -12.57
N TYR A 39 -2.15 -0.33 -13.61
CA TYR A 39 -3.61 -0.35 -13.64
C TYR A 39 -4.15 -1.39 -12.65
N CYS A 40 -5.14 -1.00 -11.85
CA CYS A 40 -5.90 -1.92 -11.02
C CYS A 40 -7.30 -2.09 -11.61
N PRO A 41 -7.67 -3.29 -12.08
CA PRO A 41 -9.01 -3.56 -12.60
C PRO A 41 -10.12 -3.32 -11.57
N GLY A 42 -9.87 -3.63 -10.29
CA GLY A 42 -10.83 -3.39 -9.21
C GLY A 42 -11.05 -1.91 -8.89
N CYS A 43 -10.04 -1.06 -9.12
CA CYS A 43 -10.18 0.40 -8.96
C CYS A 43 -10.63 1.10 -10.25
N GLY A 44 -10.54 0.45 -11.40
CA GLY A 44 -10.81 1.06 -12.70
C GLY A 44 -9.77 2.11 -13.14
N GLY A 45 -8.55 2.10 -12.58
CA GLY A 45 -7.56 3.15 -12.83
C GLY A 45 -6.13 2.81 -12.41
N LEU A 46 -5.21 3.73 -12.71
CA LEU A 46 -3.81 3.64 -12.28
C LEU A 46 -3.70 3.90 -10.77
N THR A 47 -2.97 3.04 -10.07
CA THR A 47 -2.75 3.17 -8.63
C THR A 47 -1.42 2.57 -8.21
N ALA A 48 -0.94 2.98 -7.03
CA ALA A 48 0.25 2.41 -6.42
C ALA A 48 -0.04 0.96 -5.99
N HIS A 49 0.87 0.06 -6.36
CA HIS A 49 0.84 -1.34 -5.96
C HIS A 49 2.10 -1.70 -5.19
N THR A 50 1.93 -2.47 -4.12
CA THR A 50 3.02 -3.15 -3.41
C THR A 50 3.23 -4.55 -3.98
N VAL A 51 4.47 -4.91 -4.31
CA VAL A 51 4.84 -6.23 -4.85
C VAL A 51 5.03 -7.21 -3.70
N HIS A 52 4.15 -8.20 -3.59
CA HIS A 52 4.27 -9.31 -2.65
C HIS A 52 4.71 -10.58 -3.41
N GLY A 53 5.97 -10.60 -3.86
CA GLY A 53 6.50 -11.68 -4.71
C GLY A 53 5.73 -11.76 -6.04
N PRO A 54 5.00 -12.85 -6.32
CA PRO A 54 4.21 -12.99 -7.55
C PRO A 54 2.86 -12.27 -7.50
N LEU A 55 2.55 -11.54 -6.43
CA LEU A 55 1.30 -10.79 -6.27
C LEU A 55 1.56 -9.29 -6.22
N LEU A 56 0.58 -8.53 -6.65
CA LEU A 56 0.48 -7.10 -6.46
C LEU A 56 -0.75 -6.79 -5.64
N ARG A 57 -0.61 -5.87 -4.70
CA ARG A 57 -1.74 -5.35 -3.94
C ARG A 57 -1.82 -3.84 -4.12
N CYS A 58 -2.95 -3.34 -4.60
CA CYS A 58 -3.13 -1.90 -4.77
C CYS A 58 -3.34 -1.18 -3.43
N ALA A 59 -3.24 0.15 -3.43
CA ALA A 59 -3.49 0.97 -2.24
C ALA A 59 -4.89 0.78 -1.62
N GLU A 60 -5.89 0.40 -2.44
CA GLU A 60 -7.25 0.10 -1.99
C GLU A 60 -7.41 -1.37 -1.52
N GLY A 61 -6.36 -2.18 -1.65
CA GLY A 61 -6.31 -3.54 -1.12
C GLY A 61 -6.69 -4.65 -2.11
N HIS A 62 -6.98 -4.34 -3.38
CA HIS A 62 -7.23 -5.34 -4.42
C HIS A 62 -5.94 -6.06 -4.84
N GLU A 63 -6.05 -7.37 -5.04
CA GLU A 63 -4.92 -8.24 -5.37
C GLU A 63 -4.96 -8.64 -6.85
N GLN A 64 -3.80 -8.62 -7.50
CA GLN A 64 -3.64 -9.05 -8.89
C GLN A 64 -2.30 -9.79 -9.09
N PRO A 65 -2.16 -10.64 -10.12
CA PRO A 65 -0.90 -11.29 -10.42
C PRO A 65 0.17 -10.27 -10.82
N ALA A 66 1.39 -10.43 -10.32
CA ALA A 66 2.54 -9.58 -10.65
C ALA A 66 2.95 -9.63 -12.14
N GLY A 67 2.51 -10.67 -12.85
CA GLY A 67 2.72 -10.90 -14.27
C GLY A 67 1.53 -10.53 -15.16
N GLY A 68 0.60 -9.69 -14.69
CA GLY A 68 -0.48 -9.16 -15.51
C GLY A 68 0.06 -8.23 -16.59
N THR A 69 0.43 -8.81 -17.73
CA THR A 69 0.57 -8.09 -19.00
C THR A 69 -0.79 -7.54 -19.40
N SER A 70 -0.80 -6.25 -19.76
CA SER A 70 -1.86 -5.62 -20.54
C SER A 70 -2.29 -6.46 -21.75
#